data_AF-A0A0B8NSE2-F1
#
_entry.id   AF-A0A0B8NSE2-F1
#
_cell.length_a   1.000
_cell.length_b   1.000
_cell.length_c   1.000
_cell.angle_alpha   90.00
_cell.angle_beta   90.00
_cell.angle_gamma   90.00
#
_symmetry.space_group_name_H-M   'P 1'
#
loop_
_entity.id
_entity.type
_entity.pdbx_description
1 polymer ?
#
loop_
_entity_poly.entity_id
_entity_poly.type
_entity_poly.pdbx_seq_one_letter_code
_entity_poly.pdbx_strand_id
1 'polypeptide(L)' 'MAEDYSKLGISANYPITNSWRVFTEVSYKKIEFTDTAKEKYDGYIPLFILGINYSF' A
#
# COMPACT_ATOMS: atom_id res chain seq x y z
N MET A 1 -7.55 -13.80 18.44
CA MET A 1 -7.37 -12.47 17.82
C MET A 1 -7.47 -12.69 16.32
N ALA A 2 -8.49 -12.14 15.67
CA ALA A 2 -8.61 -12.15 14.22
C ALA A 2 -8.36 -10.71 13.77
N GLU A 3 -7.20 -10.47 13.17
CA GLU A 3 -6.85 -9.20 12.58
C GLU A 3 -7.15 -9.30 11.09
N ASP A 4 -8.16 -8.57 10.62
CA ASP A 4 -8.48 -8.52 9.19
C ASP A 4 -7.75 -7.30 8.58
N TYR A 5 -6.91 -7.60 7.60
CA TYR A 5 -6.06 -6.63 6.93
C TYR A 5 -6.44 -6.59 5.46
N SER A 6 -6.93 -5.44 4.99
CA SER A 6 -7.21 -5.24 3.57
C SER A 6 -6.47 -4.01 3.04
N LYS A 7 -5.89 -4.15 1.84
CA LYS A 7 -5.20 -3.08 1.12
C LYS A 7 -5.88 -2.91 -0.23
N LEU A 8 -6.31 -1.69 -0.53
CA LEU A 8 -6.82 -1.31 -1.83
C LEU A 8 -5.93 -0.23 -2.41
N GLY A 9 -5.46 -0.39 -3.63
CA GLY A 9 -4.59 0.60 -4.25
C GLY A 9 -4.49 0.45 -5.75
N ILE A 10 -3.96 1.50 -6.36
CA ILE A 10 -3.60 1.53 -7.78
C ILE A 10 -2.10 1.75 -7.90
N SER A 11 -1.49 1.09 -8.87
CA SER A 11 -0.08 1.27 -9.17
C SER A 11 0.12 1.49 -10.67
N ALA A 12 1.15 2.25 -11.00
CA ALA A 12 1.59 2.48 -12.35
C ALA A 12 3.10 2.20 -12.43
N ASN A 13 3.49 1.49 -13.48
CA ASN A 13 4.88 1.25 -13.82
C ASN A 13 5.12 1.75 -15.24
N TYR A 14 5.96 2.77 -15.37
CA TYR A 14 6.23 3.44 -16.63
C TYR A 14 7.71 3.29 -17.03
N PRO A 15 7.99 2.65 -18.17
CA PRO A 15 9.34 2.64 -18.72
C PRO A 15 9.70 4.01 -19.29
N ILE A 16 10.75 4.64 -18.75
CA ILE A 16 11.30 5.88 -19.30
C ILE A 16 12.23 5.54 -20.47
N THR A 17 13.06 4.51 -20.31
CA THR A 17 13.94 3.97 -21.34
C THR A 17 14.05 2.45 -21.19
N ASN A 18 14.80 1.77 -22.08
CA ASN A 18 15.04 0.33 -21.98
C ASN A 18 15.67 -0.08 -20.63
N SER A 19 16.42 0.82 -20.00
CA SER A 19 17.13 0.57 -18.75
C SER A 19 16.48 1.24 -17.54
N TRP A 20 15.58 2.21 -17.72
CA TRP A 20 15.00 2.99 -16.60
C TRP A 20 13.49 2.83 -16.52
N ARG A 21 12.99 2.50 -15.33
CA ARG A 21 11.54 2.41 -15.03
C ARG A 21 11.20 3.21 -13.79
N VAL A 22 10.10 3.94 -13.84
CA VAL A 22 9.52 4.60 -12.66
C VAL A 22 8.27 3.84 -12.24
N PHE A 23 8.14 3.64 -10.94
CA PHE A 23 7.00 3.00 -10.32
C PHE A 23 6.36 3.97 -9.33
N THR A 24 5.04 4.06 -9.36
CA THR A 24 4.27 4.78 -8.35
C THR A 24 3.09 3.93 -7.88
N GLU A 25 2.78 4.00 -6.60
CA GLU A 25 1.61 3.37 -6.01
C GLU A 25 0.94 4.34 -5.03
N VAL A 26 -0.39 4.42 -5.11
CA VAL A 26 -1.23 5.03 -4.09
C VAL A 26 -2.14 3.93 -3.55
N SER A 27 -2.15 3.72 -2.25
CA SER A 27 -3.00 2.71 -1.62
C SER A 27 -3.56 3.16 -0.28
N TYR A 28 -4.70 2.60 0.09
CA TYR A 28 -5.31 2.69 1.41
C TYR A 28 -5.24 1.32 2.06
N LYS A 29 -4.75 1.28 3.30
CA LYS A 29 -4.79 0.09 4.15
C LYS A 29 -5.88 0.28 5.19
N LYS A 30 -6.85 -0.63 5.22
CA LYS A 30 -7.82 -0.74 6.30
C LYS A 30 -7.26 -1.71 7.34
N ILE A 31 -7.28 -1.29 8.59
CA ILE A 31 -6.84 -2.11 9.71
C ILE A 31 -8.00 -2.22 10.69
N GLU A 32 -8.49 -3.44 10.90
CA GLU A 32 -9.51 -3.74 11.90
C GLU A 32 -8.85 -4.47 13.08
N PHE A 33 -8.62 -3.76 14.18
CA PHE A 33 -8.20 -4.37 15.44
C PHE A 33 -9.42 -4.63 16.32
N THR A 34 -9.59 -5.89 16.74
CA THR A 34 -10.56 -6.27 17.77
C THR A 34 -9.80 -6.63 19.04
N ASP A 35 -9.72 -5.70 19.99
CA ASP A 35 -9.16 -6.00 21.31
C ASP A 35 -10.22 -6.67 22.20
N THR A 36 -9.74 -7.49 23.14
CA THR A 36 -10.47 -8.18 24.22
C THR A 36 -11.42 -7.29 25.03
N ALA A 37 -11.25 -5.97 24.98
CA ALA A 37 -12.12 -4.96 25.62
C ALA A 37 -13.34 -4.52 24.77
N LYS A 38 -13.58 -5.12 23.60
CA LYS A 38 -14.67 -4.75 22.64
C LYS A 38 -14.56 -3.35 22.01
N GLU A 39 -13.43 -2.67 22.16
CA GLU A 39 -13.18 -1.43 21.43
C GLU A 39 -12.78 -1.80 19.99
N LYS A 40 -13.65 -1.43 19.03
CA LYS A 40 -13.36 -1.55 17.60
C LYS A 40 -12.65 -0.28 17.16
N TYR A 41 -11.37 -0.39 16.84
CA TYR A 41 -10.64 0.68 16.17
C TYR A 41 -10.66 0.40 14.67
N ASP A 42 -11.39 1.25 13.92
CA ASP A 42 -11.39 1.27 12.45
C ASP A 42 -10.47 2.42 12.01
N GLY A 43 -9.38 2.07 11.34
CA GLY A 43 -8.34 3.01 10.93
C GLY A 43 -7.97 2.82 9.47
N TYR A 44 -7.83 3.94 8.77
CA TYR A 44 -7.32 3.98 7.40
C TYR A 44 -5.93 4.59 7.38
N ILE A 45 -4.95 3.85 6.85
CA ILE A 45 -3.60 4.35 6.62
C ILE A 45 -3.45 4.61 5.12
N PRO A 46 -3.37 5.90 4.69
CA PRO A 46 -2.99 6.22 3.32
C PRO A 46 -1.49 5.92 3.13
N LEU A 47 -1.15 5.32 1.99
CA LEU A 47 0.21 4.97 1.61
C LEU A 47 0.49 5.49 0.20
N PHE A 48 1.65 6.12 0.05
CA PHE A 48 2.20 6.53 -1.23
C PHE A 48 3.60 5.97 -1.39
N ILE A 49 3.86 5.31 -2.52
CA ILE A 49 5.17 4.76 -2.86
C ILE A 49 5.60 5.36 -4.20
N LEU A 50 6.84 5.83 -4.28
CA LEU A 50 7.49 6.26 -5.50
C LEU A 50 8.86 5.61 -5.57
N GLY A 51 9.19 5.03 -6.72
CA GLY A 51 10.44 4.34 -6.93
C GLY A 51 10.98 4.50 -8.34
N ILE A 52 12.29 4.38 -8.48
CA ILE A 52 13.01 4.36 -9.76
C ILE A 52 13.87 3.11 -9.81
N ASN A 53 13.84 2.40 -10.93
CA ASN A 53 14.58 1.18 -11.17
C ASN A 53 15.49 1.35 -12.38
N TYR A 54 16.74 0.94 -12.23
CA TYR A 54 17.70 0.83 -13.32
C TYR A 54 18.00 -0.66 -13.59
N SER A 55 18.04 -1.06 -14.85
CA SER A 55 18.37 -2.41 -15.30
C SER A 55 19.54 -2.36 -16.28
N PHE A 56 20.59 -3.12 -15.97
CA PHE A 56 21.83 -3.26 -16.76
C PHE A 56 21.78 -4.47 -17.68
#